data_AF-E5AE03-F1
#
_entry.id   AF-E5AE03-F1
#
_cell.length_a   1.000
_cell.length_b   1.000
_cell.length_c   1.000
_cell.angle_alpha   90.00
_cell.angle_beta   90.00
_cell.angle_gamma   90.00
#
_symmetry.space_group_name_H-M   'P 1'
#
loop_
_entity.id
_entity.type
_entity.pdbx_description
1 polymer ?
#
loop_
_entity_poly.entity_id
_entity_poly.type
_entity_poly.pdbx_seq_one_letter_code
_entity_poly.pdbx_strand_id
1 'polypeptide(L)'
;MKSFIAIVFCFVFGLASLIGAFPADDTGLSGYNSSLNAYNASIRLDDHPWDHHNGRALAEIWIGRQAVNVGDLTQAELYGQVWTQIDKVCPSSKPGFCYSSWRWTFKTHYVTEHNSAFPIRYDDTYFSMTITDFRWYHEDTRRLLIGIAAGTLEALTKKGSPNCYQLPLHYKWFCNIGDSLEINLPDQDGHNNYLHLRFYGDQVYSGFRCCRDDKVHDKNVRRDVDQAVDGLGSELSSEFGQPYSRLTMCILDGWRLCEDCGAPCDSCGTTCPAS
;
A
#
# COMPACT_ATOMS: atom_id res chain seq x y z
N MET A 1 36.22 -51.98 19.71
CA MET A 1 36.26 -50.50 19.76
C MET A 1 35.65 -50.02 18.45
N LYS A 2 34.32 -49.92 18.33
CA LYS A 2 33.46 -48.75 18.62
C LYS A 2 34.07 -47.43 18.11
N SER A 3 33.82 -47.13 16.83
CA SER A 3 33.94 -45.76 16.28
C SER A 3 32.52 -45.25 16.01
N PHE A 4 32.21 -44.12 16.62
CA PHE A 4 30.93 -43.42 16.64
C PHE A 4 31.27 -41.93 16.42
N ILE A 5 30.35 -41.18 15.77
CA ILE A 5 30.22 -39.70 15.80
C ILE A 5 31.19 -38.96 14.84
N ALA A 6 30.81 -38.01 14.00
CA ALA A 6 29.53 -37.39 13.65
C ALA A 6 29.64 -36.81 12.23
N ILE A 7 28.59 -37.01 11.41
CA ILE A 7 28.39 -36.27 10.17
C ILE A 7 27.61 -35.01 10.56
N VAL A 8 28.30 -33.87 10.54
CA VAL A 8 27.69 -32.54 10.68
C VAL A 8 27.00 -32.21 9.35
N PHE A 9 25.68 -32.36 9.32
CA PHE A 9 24.83 -31.79 8.27
C PHE A 9 24.79 -30.27 8.45
N CYS A 10 25.62 -29.55 7.70
CA CYS A 10 25.41 -28.12 7.46
C CYS A 10 24.19 -27.95 6.56
N PHE A 11 23.00 -27.80 7.16
CA PHE A 11 21.87 -27.15 6.50
C PHE A 11 22.18 -25.65 6.40
N VAL A 12 22.95 -25.29 5.38
CA VAL A 12 22.96 -23.92 4.86
C VAL A 12 21.66 -23.78 4.07
N PHE A 13 20.60 -23.32 4.74
CA PHE A 13 19.50 -22.67 4.03
C PHE A 13 20.10 -21.42 3.39
N GLY A 14 20.45 -21.54 2.12
CA GLY A 14 20.68 -20.39 1.26
C GLY A 14 19.39 -19.59 1.20
N LEU A 15 19.30 -18.55 2.03
CA LEU A 15 18.67 -17.31 1.59
C LEU A 15 19.54 -16.79 0.44
N ALA A 16 19.30 -17.34 -0.75
CA ALA A 16 19.57 -16.61 -1.96
C ALA A 16 18.68 -15.38 -1.89
N SER A 17 19.31 -14.25 -1.55
CA SER A 17 18.86 -12.94 -1.91
C SER A 17 18.42 -12.95 -3.37
N LEU A 18 17.11 -13.10 -3.59
CA LEU A 18 16.43 -12.71 -4.83
C LEU A 18 16.47 -11.17 -4.88
N ILE A 19 17.68 -10.62 -5.00
CA ILE A 19 17.90 -9.38 -5.73
C ILE A 19 17.96 -9.83 -7.19
N GLY A 20 16.80 -10.25 -7.69
CA GLY A 20 16.52 -10.17 -9.10
C GLY A 20 16.34 -8.69 -9.38
N ALA A 21 17.45 -8.00 -9.64
CA ALA A 21 17.40 -6.87 -10.53
C ALA A 21 16.86 -7.42 -11.84
N PHE A 22 15.54 -7.38 -12.03
CA PHE A 22 14.98 -7.48 -13.36
C PHE A 22 15.68 -6.39 -14.16
N PRO A 23 16.45 -6.71 -15.22
CA PRO A 23 16.79 -5.70 -16.18
C PRO A 23 15.46 -5.14 -16.65
N ALA A 24 15.21 -3.87 -16.35
CA ALA A 24 14.20 -3.11 -17.06
C ALA A 24 14.67 -3.13 -18.51
N ASP A 25 14.12 -4.08 -19.27
CA ASP A 25 14.32 -4.14 -20.70
C ASP A 25 13.65 -2.87 -21.23
N ASP A 26 14.48 -1.89 -21.62
CA ASP A 26 14.11 -0.61 -22.22
C ASP A 26 13.58 -0.84 -23.66
N THR A 27 12.84 -1.93 -23.87
CA THR A 27 12.19 -2.28 -25.13
C THR A 27 10.81 -1.64 -25.17
N GLY A 28 10.81 -0.33 -25.42
CA GLY A 28 9.68 0.38 -26.01
C GLY A 28 8.32 0.11 -25.38
N LEU A 29 8.09 0.64 -24.17
CA LEU A 29 6.76 0.90 -23.61
C LEU A 29 6.03 1.90 -24.50
N SER A 30 5.48 1.40 -25.61
CA SER A 30 4.31 2.01 -26.24
C SER A 30 3.21 2.00 -25.18
N GLY A 31 2.96 3.18 -24.60
CA GLY A 31 2.07 3.36 -23.46
C GLY A 31 0.70 2.72 -23.71
N TYR A 32 0.49 1.55 -23.11
CA TYR A 32 -0.85 1.07 -22.82
C TYR A 32 -1.39 1.97 -21.71
N ASN A 33 -2.01 3.08 -22.11
CA ASN A 33 -2.96 3.82 -21.30
C ASN A 33 -4.19 2.91 -21.08
N SER A 34 -4.07 1.91 -20.21
CA SER A 34 -5.22 1.18 -19.67
C SER A 34 -5.82 1.92 -18.47
N SER A 35 -5.86 3.25 -18.50
CA SER A 35 -6.78 4.04 -17.68
C SER A 35 -8.18 3.85 -18.29
N LEU A 36 -8.91 2.83 -17.83
CA LEU A 36 -10.28 2.60 -18.26
C LEU A 36 -11.15 3.80 -17.90
N ASN A 37 -11.92 4.31 -18.87
CA ASN A 37 -13.00 5.27 -18.65
C ASN A 37 -14.06 4.61 -17.77
N ALA A 38 -13.97 4.81 -16.46
CA ALA A 38 -14.84 4.23 -15.42
C ALA A 38 -16.27 4.83 -15.37
N TYR A 39 -16.81 5.31 -16.50
CA TYR A 39 -18.00 6.17 -16.49
C TYR A 39 -19.36 5.47 -16.50
N ASN A 40 -19.44 4.13 -16.49
CA ASN A 40 -20.73 3.42 -16.61
C ASN A 40 -21.00 2.31 -15.58
N ALA A 41 -20.19 2.17 -14.52
CA ALA A 41 -20.57 1.31 -13.40
C ALA A 41 -21.56 2.07 -12.51
N SER A 42 -22.84 1.66 -12.50
CA SER A 42 -23.84 2.21 -11.60
C SER A 42 -23.46 1.87 -10.15
N ILE A 43 -22.78 2.78 -9.47
CA ILE A 43 -22.54 2.69 -8.03
C ILE A 43 -23.93 2.73 -7.38
N ARG A 44 -24.33 1.66 -6.70
CA ARG A 44 -25.48 1.73 -5.79
C ARG A 44 -25.08 2.71 -4.69
N LEU A 45 -25.83 3.80 -4.56
CA LEU A 45 -25.53 4.91 -3.62
C LEU A 45 -25.37 4.49 -2.15
N ASP A 46 -25.79 3.27 -1.80
CA ASP A 46 -25.72 2.73 -0.43
C ASP A 46 -24.54 1.76 -0.21
N ASP A 47 -23.84 1.35 -1.27
CA ASP A 47 -22.70 0.44 -1.16
C ASP A 47 -21.39 1.22 -1.30
N HIS A 48 -20.60 1.19 -0.23
CA HIS A 48 -19.22 1.66 -0.19
C HIS A 48 -18.40 0.99 -1.31
N PRO A 49 -17.90 1.71 -2.33
CA PRO A 49 -17.26 1.09 -3.49
C PRO A 49 -15.97 0.34 -3.16
N TRP A 50 -15.37 0.43 -1.97
CA TRP A 50 -14.23 -0.41 -1.60
C TRP A 50 -14.61 -1.63 -0.76
N ASP A 51 -15.88 -1.83 -0.38
CA ASP A 51 -16.29 -3.00 0.41
C ASP A 51 -16.25 -4.30 -0.41
N HIS A 52 -16.28 -4.17 -1.74
CA HIS A 52 -16.23 -5.30 -2.67
C HIS A 52 -15.59 -4.88 -4.00
N HIS A 53 -15.27 -5.87 -4.82
CA HIS A 53 -14.77 -5.67 -6.18
C HIS A 53 -15.90 -5.19 -7.10
N ASN A 54 -15.67 -4.11 -7.86
CA ASN A 54 -16.70 -3.47 -8.69
C ASN A 54 -16.56 -3.78 -10.18
N GLY A 55 -15.63 -4.65 -10.57
CA GLY A 55 -15.40 -4.98 -11.97
C GLY A 55 -14.79 -3.86 -12.82
N ARG A 56 -14.17 -2.84 -12.21
CA ARG A 56 -13.54 -1.73 -12.95
C ARG A 56 -12.14 -2.07 -13.45
N ALA A 57 -11.44 -2.93 -12.73
CA ALA A 57 -10.12 -3.46 -13.07
C ALA A 57 -9.89 -4.81 -12.39
N LEU A 58 -8.86 -5.55 -12.79
CA LEU A 58 -8.48 -6.79 -12.11
C LEU A 58 -8.00 -6.52 -10.68
N ALA A 59 -7.23 -5.46 -10.45
CA ALA A 59 -6.88 -4.99 -9.11
C ALA A 59 -7.45 -3.60 -8.83
N GLU A 60 -8.33 -3.48 -7.83
CA GLU A 60 -8.89 -2.20 -7.38
C GLU A 60 -8.22 -1.81 -6.06
N ILE A 61 -7.53 -0.67 -6.04
CA ILE A 61 -6.74 -0.19 -4.90
C ILE A 61 -7.27 1.17 -4.48
N TRP A 62 -7.67 1.28 -3.22
CA TRP A 62 -8.28 2.47 -2.65
C TRP A 62 -7.45 2.94 -1.46
N ILE A 63 -6.97 4.18 -1.52
CA ILE A 63 -6.08 4.74 -0.51
C ILE A 63 -6.81 5.86 0.23
N GLY A 64 -6.88 5.76 1.55
CA GLY A 64 -7.44 6.79 2.42
C GLY A 64 -6.65 8.09 2.33
N ARG A 65 -7.31 9.23 2.53
CA ARG A 65 -6.67 10.55 2.36
C ARG A 65 -6.19 11.21 3.64
N GLN A 66 -6.59 10.73 4.81
CA GLN A 66 -6.12 11.32 6.06
C GLN A 66 -4.66 10.91 6.24
N ALA A 67 -3.79 11.91 6.42
CA ALA A 67 -2.37 11.66 6.55
C ALA A 67 -2.07 10.88 7.85
N VAL A 68 -1.26 9.83 7.72
CA VAL A 68 -0.72 9.06 8.84
C VAL A 68 0.80 9.09 8.72
N ASN A 69 1.46 9.47 9.81
CA ASN A 69 2.91 9.52 9.88
C ASN A 69 3.49 8.10 10.02
N VAL A 70 4.33 7.69 9.07
CA VAL A 70 5.10 6.44 9.16
C VAL A 70 6.52 6.67 9.66
N GLY A 71 6.89 7.93 9.91
CA GLY A 71 8.21 8.30 10.35
C GLY A 71 9.30 7.96 9.33
N ASP A 72 10.43 7.47 9.83
CA ASP A 72 11.56 7.01 9.02
C ASP A 72 11.44 5.55 8.55
N LEU A 73 10.33 4.86 8.85
CA LEU A 73 10.03 3.53 8.34
C LEU A 73 9.52 3.62 6.89
N THR A 74 10.40 3.43 5.92
CA THR A 74 10.12 3.70 4.51
C THR A 74 10.62 2.60 3.58
N GLN A 75 10.13 2.59 2.34
CA GLN A 75 10.61 1.72 1.26
C GLN A 75 10.57 0.22 1.64
N ALA A 76 11.63 -0.53 1.31
CA ALA A 76 11.75 -1.96 1.56
C ALA A 76 11.63 -2.35 3.05
N GLU A 77 12.00 -1.45 3.97
CA GLU A 77 11.82 -1.71 5.40
C GLU A 77 10.33 -1.73 5.75
N LEU A 78 9.56 -0.74 5.29
CA LEU A 78 8.11 -0.72 5.48
C LEU A 78 7.44 -1.91 4.79
N TYR A 79 7.85 -2.22 3.55
CA TYR A 79 7.39 -3.40 2.81
C TYR A 79 7.55 -4.67 3.65
N GLY A 80 8.77 -4.93 4.13
CA GLY A 80 9.11 -6.16 4.85
C GLY A 80 8.36 -6.28 6.17
N GLN A 81 8.20 -5.17 6.90
CA GLN A 81 7.45 -5.12 8.16
C GLN A 81 5.96 -5.41 7.94
N VAL A 82 5.35 -4.76 6.94
CA VAL A 82 3.93 -4.95 6.61
C VAL A 82 3.67 -6.37 6.14
N TRP A 83 4.46 -6.86 5.17
CA TRP A 83 4.34 -8.23 4.66
C TRP A 83 4.44 -9.25 5.80
N THR A 84 5.52 -9.18 6.58
CA THR A 84 5.77 -10.14 7.68
C THR A 84 4.66 -10.10 8.71
N GLN A 85 4.16 -8.92 9.04
CA GLN A 85 3.13 -8.76 10.05
C GLN A 85 1.78 -9.34 9.57
N ILE A 86 1.38 -9.08 8.33
CA ILE A 86 0.14 -9.63 7.78
C ILE A 86 0.27 -11.15 7.63
N ASP A 87 1.38 -11.65 7.10
CA ASP A 87 1.61 -13.10 6.92
C ASP A 87 1.59 -13.86 8.25
N LYS A 88 2.18 -13.27 9.30
CA LYS A 88 2.17 -13.83 10.65
C LYS A 88 0.77 -13.89 11.27
N VAL A 89 -0.04 -12.84 11.09
CA VAL A 89 -1.38 -12.74 11.70
C VAL A 89 -2.41 -13.54 10.91
N CYS A 90 -2.26 -13.55 9.60
CA CYS A 90 -3.15 -14.19 8.64
C CYS A 90 -2.36 -15.22 7.82
N PRO A 91 -1.86 -16.28 8.47
CA PRO A 91 -1.08 -17.31 7.80
C PRO A 91 -1.96 -18.13 6.85
N SER A 92 -1.32 -18.81 5.91
CA SER A 92 -1.95 -19.73 4.96
C SER A 92 -2.77 -20.85 5.61
N SER A 93 -2.52 -21.16 6.89
CA SER A 93 -3.26 -22.17 7.66
C SER A 93 -4.65 -21.72 8.11
N LYS A 94 -5.02 -20.45 7.93
CA LYS A 94 -6.36 -19.93 8.25
C LYS A 94 -7.37 -20.19 7.11
N PRO A 95 -8.66 -20.34 7.44
CA PRO A 95 -9.69 -20.76 6.48
C PRO A 95 -10.19 -19.63 5.55
N GLY A 96 -9.31 -19.02 4.76
CA GLY A 96 -9.69 -18.05 3.72
C GLY A 96 -10.24 -16.70 4.23
N PHE A 97 -10.17 -16.45 5.53
CA PHE A 97 -10.51 -15.17 6.14
C PHE A 97 -9.65 -14.87 7.37
N CYS A 98 -9.48 -13.58 7.64
CA CYS A 98 -8.77 -13.09 8.79
C CYS A 98 -9.24 -11.67 9.14
N TYR A 99 -9.53 -11.43 10.40
CA TYR A 99 -9.72 -10.08 10.93
C TYR A 99 -8.88 -9.95 12.20
N SER A 100 -8.40 -8.75 12.49
CA SER A 100 -7.74 -8.49 13.76
C SER A 100 -7.91 -7.04 14.20
N SER A 101 -8.64 -6.86 15.29
CA SER A 101 -8.78 -5.58 15.97
C SER A 101 -7.51 -5.14 16.71
N TRP A 102 -6.48 -6.00 16.78
CA TRP A 102 -5.22 -5.66 17.42
C TRP A 102 -4.43 -4.68 16.56
N ARG A 103 -4.01 -3.57 17.16
CA ARG A 103 -3.07 -2.60 16.56
C ARG A 103 -1.66 -3.15 16.69
N TRP A 104 -0.99 -3.37 15.56
CA TRP A 104 0.43 -3.71 15.54
C TRP A 104 1.23 -2.44 15.38
N THR A 105 2.10 -2.20 16.34
CA THR A 105 2.93 -1.00 16.43
C THR A 105 4.32 -1.28 15.90
N PHE A 106 4.78 -0.45 14.97
CA PHE A 106 6.13 -0.41 14.44
C PHE A 106 6.84 0.79 15.05
N LYS A 107 8.01 0.56 15.65
CA LYS A 107 8.84 1.64 16.15
C LYS A 107 9.35 2.44 14.97
N THR A 108 9.21 3.75 15.05
CA THR A 108 9.76 4.69 14.08
C THR A 108 10.10 5.99 14.78
N HIS A 109 10.69 6.92 14.05
CA HIS A 109 10.98 8.25 14.55
C HIS A 109 10.22 9.27 13.72
N TYR A 110 9.81 10.34 14.36
CA TYR A 110 9.03 11.38 13.73
C TYR A 110 9.57 12.75 14.04
N VAL A 111 8.92 13.71 13.40
CA VAL A 111 9.23 15.11 13.51
C VAL A 111 7.99 15.84 13.99
N THR A 112 8.13 16.61 15.06
CA THR A 112 7.10 17.57 15.47
C THR A 112 7.57 19.00 15.36
N GLU A 113 6.65 19.86 14.95
CA GLU A 113 6.75 21.28 15.27
C GLU A 113 6.33 21.49 16.73
N HIS A 114 7.27 21.91 17.57
CA HIS A 114 6.97 22.29 18.94
C HIS A 114 6.90 23.81 19.03
N ASN A 115 5.70 24.37 19.18
CA ASN A 115 5.40 25.78 19.48
C ASN A 115 6.37 26.80 18.87
N SER A 116 6.12 27.27 17.63
CA SER A 116 6.57 28.49 16.92
C SER A 116 7.93 29.20 17.22
N ALA A 117 8.80 28.67 18.08
CA ALA A 117 9.93 29.36 18.68
C ALA A 117 11.24 28.57 18.58
N PHE A 118 11.22 27.23 18.51
CA PHE A 118 12.43 26.39 18.41
C PHE A 118 12.17 25.05 17.67
N PRO A 119 13.24 24.38 17.17
CA PRO A 119 13.23 23.64 15.92
C PRO A 119 12.62 22.25 16.09
N ILE A 120 11.84 21.84 15.08
CA ILE A 120 11.76 20.47 14.55
C ILE A 120 12.37 19.43 15.52
N ARG A 121 11.55 18.82 16.37
CA ARG A 121 12.01 17.84 17.35
C ARG A 121 11.96 16.45 16.73
N TYR A 122 13.10 15.75 16.78
CA TYR A 122 13.20 14.32 16.49
C TYR A 122 12.91 13.54 17.77
N ASP A 123 11.91 12.67 17.74
CA ASP A 123 11.52 11.85 18.89
C ASP A 123 11.07 10.46 18.44
N ASP A 124 11.02 9.52 19.38
CA ASP A 124 10.56 8.16 19.15
C ASP A 124 9.02 8.13 19.09
N THR A 125 8.46 7.35 18.17
CA THR A 125 7.01 7.12 18.08
C THR A 125 6.68 5.73 17.55
N TYR A 126 5.38 5.51 17.36
CA TYR A 126 4.83 4.30 16.80
C TYR A 126 3.93 4.63 15.60
N PHE A 127 4.22 3.99 14.49
CA PHE A 127 3.26 3.77 13.42
C PHE A 127 2.47 2.50 13.75
N SER A 128 1.16 2.48 13.55
CA SER A 128 0.34 1.31 13.82
C SER A 128 -0.54 0.91 12.64
N MET A 129 -0.79 -0.39 12.53
CA MET A 129 -1.67 -0.99 11.52
C MET A 129 -2.69 -1.92 12.17
N THR A 130 -3.87 -2.03 11.57
CA THR A 130 -4.89 -3.05 11.87
C THR A 130 -5.40 -3.66 10.57
N ILE A 131 -5.69 -4.96 10.56
CA ILE A 131 -6.39 -5.64 9.46
C ILE A 131 -7.86 -5.57 9.81
N THR A 132 -8.58 -4.66 9.17
CA THR A 132 -10.01 -4.45 9.39
C THR A 132 -10.79 -5.63 8.86
N ASP A 133 -10.44 -6.11 7.66
CA ASP A 133 -10.96 -7.34 7.08
C ASP A 133 -9.97 -7.88 6.03
N PHE A 134 -9.93 -9.20 5.85
CA PHE A 134 -9.05 -9.86 4.89
C PHE A 134 -9.66 -11.19 4.50
N ARG A 135 -9.99 -11.35 3.22
CA ARG A 135 -10.52 -12.59 2.65
C ARG A 135 -9.74 -13.00 1.43
N TRP A 136 -9.57 -14.31 1.29
CA TRP A 136 -8.88 -14.91 0.15
C TRP A 136 -9.42 -16.32 -0.06
N TYR A 137 -9.49 -16.76 -1.31
CA TYR A 137 -9.86 -18.13 -1.64
C TYR A 137 -8.64 -19.06 -1.69
N HIS A 138 -7.60 -18.63 -2.39
CA HIS A 138 -6.36 -19.38 -2.58
C HIS A 138 -5.17 -18.72 -1.89
N GLU A 139 -4.15 -19.52 -1.59
CA GLU A 139 -2.90 -19.04 -1.00
C GLU A 139 -2.17 -18.05 -1.92
N ASP A 140 -2.19 -18.28 -3.23
CA ASP A 140 -1.57 -17.36 -4.19
C ASP A 140 -2.31 -16.02 -4.22
N THR A 141 -3.64 -16.02 -4.19
CA THR A 141 -4.44 -14.81 -3.98
C THR A 141 -4.10 -14.09 -2.67
N ARG A 142 -3.92 -14.83 -1.55
CA ARG A 142 -3.50 -14.24 -0.26
C ARG A 142 -2.17 -13.51 -0.40
N ARG A 143 -1.17 -14.14 -1.02
CA ARG A 143 0.16 -13.58 -1.23
C ARG A 143 0.13 -12.37 -2.17
N LEU A 144 -0.69 -12.41 -3.21
CA LEU A 144 -0.91 -11.29 -4.13
C LEU A 144 -1.51 -10.08 -3.40
N LEU A 145 -2.55 -10.27 -2.58
CA LEU A 145 -3.15 -9.20 -1.77
C LEU A 145 -2.13 -8.54 -0.82
N ILE A 146 -1.34 -9.35 -0.11
CA ILE A 146 -0.27 -8.84 0.78
C ILE A 146 0.79 -8.09 -0.04
N GLY A 147 1.17 -8.61 -1.21
CA GLY A 147 2.14 -7.97 -2.10
C GLY A 147 1.67 -6.63 -2.63
N ILE A 148 0.41 -6.52 -3.04
CA ILE A 148 -0.19 -5.25 -3.46
C ILE A 148 -0.18 -4.26 -2.30
N ALA A 149 -0.55 -4.69 -1.08
CA ALA A 149 -0.55 -3.83 0.09
C ALA A 149 0.85 -3.30 0.44
N ALA A 150 1.82 -4.20 0.57
CA ALA A 150 3.19 -3.85 0.90
C ALA A 150 3.85 -3.00 -0.19
N GLY A 151 3.64 -3.35 -1.46
CA GLY A 151 4.16 -2.60 -2.62
C GLY A 151 3.55 -1.20 -2.74
N THR A 152 2.25 -1.06 -2.44
CA THR A 152 1.58 0.25 -2.40
C THR A 152 2.22 1.16 -1.34
N LEU A 153 2.40 0.65 -0.11
CA LEU A 153 3.00 1.43 0.98
C LEU A 153 4.48 1.77 0.73
N GLU A 154 5.23 0.85 0.12
CA GLU A 154 6.59 1.11 -0.35
C GLU A 154 6.63 2.24 -1.37
N ALA A 155 5.76 2.19 -2.39
CA ALA A 155 5.68 3.21 -3.42
C ALA A 155 5.32 4.59 -2.85
N LEU A 156 4.35 4.66 -1.93
CA LEU A 156 3.96 5.90 -1.26
C LEU A 156 5.12 6.53 -0.48
N THR A 157 6.03 5.70 0.05
CA THR A 157 7.16 6.10 0.90
C THR A 157 8.51 6.08 0.17
N LYS A 158 8.50 5.97 -1.15
CA LYS A 158 9.70 5.99 -2.00
C LYS A 158 10.49 7.28 -1.80
N LYS A 159 11.83 7.19 -1.78
CA LYS A 159 12.69 8.37 -1.65
C LYS A 159 12.38 9.39 -2.75
N GLY A 160 12.14 10.64 -2.35
CA GLY A 160 11.76 11.70 -3.27
C GLY A 160 10.26 11.76 -3.58
N SER A 161 9.45 10.83 -3.09
CA SER A 161 7.99 10.95 -3.08
C SER A 161 7.58 12.29 -2.44
N PRO A 162 6.55 12.98 -2.97
CA PRO A 162 6.04 14.20 -2.38
C PRO A 162 5.33 13.98 -1.04
N ASN A 163 5.14 12.72 -0.63
CA ASN A 163 4.70 12.33 0.71
C ASN A 163 5.84 12.25 1.72
N CYS A 164 7.08 12.41 1.25
CA CYS A 164 8.27 12.33 2.06
C CYS A 164 8.98 13.68 2.13
N TYR A 165 9.54 13.97 3.30
CA TYR A 165 10.30 15.18 3.56
C TYR A 165 11.63 14.82 4.23
N GLN A 166 12.60 15.69 4.02
CA GLN A 166 13.90 15.62 4.67
C GLN A 166 14.06 16.85 5.55
N LEU A 167 14.59 16.66 6.76
CA LEU A 167 14.90 17.78 7.62
C LEU A 167 16.29 18.34 7.32
N PRO A 168 16.47 19.67 7.40
CA PRO A 168 17.80 20.24 7.48
C PRO A 168 18.58 19.55 8.60
N LEU A 169 19.83 19.14 8.32
CA LEU A 169 20.74 18.46 9.24
C LEU A 169 20.45 16.96 9.54
N HIS A 170 19.34 16.39 9.06
CA HIS A 170 19.10 14.95 9.11
C HIS A 170 19.13 14.35 7.71
N TYR A 171 19.97 13.33 7.50
CA TYR A 171 20.06 12.61 6.22
C TYR A 171 18.95 11.55 6.04
N LYS A 172 17.95 11.55 6.93
CA LYS A 172 16.83 10.62 6.92
C LYS A 172 15.61 11.24 6.24
N TRP A 173 14.83 10.39 5.58
CA TRP A 173 13.55 10.74 5.00
C TRP A 173 12.45 10.30 5.96
N PHE A 174 11.47 11.17 6.13
CA PHE A 174 10.25 10.88 6.88
C PHE A 174 9.08 10.96 5.93
N CYS A 175 8.11 10.07 6.05
CA CYS A 175 6.99 10.00 5.12
C CYS A 175 5.64 9.96 5.83
N ASN A 176 4.61 10.39 5.11
CA ASN A 176 3.22 10.16 5.45
C ASN A 176 2.59 9.19 4.44
N ILE A 177 1.58 8.45 4.87
CA ILE A 177 0.70 7.62 4.03
C ILE A 177 -0.77 8.00 4.26
N GLY A 178 -1.68 7.32 3.56
CA GLY A 178 -3.11 7.38 3.85
C GLY A 178 -3.50 6.61 5.11
N ASP A 179 -4.65 6.93 5.71
CA ASP A 179 -5.14 6.29 6.93
C ASP A 179 -5.80 4.93 6.69
N SER A 180 -6.12 4.60 5.45
CA SER A 180 -6.60 3.28 5.06
C SER A 180 -6.02 2.83 3.72
N LEU A 181 -6.05 1.52 3.49
CA LEU A 181 -5.72 0.90 2.22
C LEU A 181 -6.65 -0.30 2.01
N GLU A 182 -7.50 -0.21 0.98
CA GLU A 182 -8.47 -1.22 0.63
C GLU A 182 -8.11 -1.79 -0.73
N ILE A 183 -7.96 -3.11 -0.83
CA ILE A 183 -7.60 -3.79 -2.07
C ILE A 183 -8.67 -4.83 -2.35
N ASN A 184 -9.29 -4.76 -3.53
CA ASN A 184 -10.28 -5.73 -3.97
C ASN A 184 -9.82 -6.42 -5.26
N LEU A 185 -9.95 -7.73 -5.29
CA LEU A 185 -9.74 -8.60 -6.43
C LEU A 185 -11.07 -9.31 -6.77
N PRO A 186 -11.22 -9.82 -8.00
CA PRO A 186 -12.43 -10.52 -8.42
C PRO A 186 -12.81 -11.67 -7.50
N ASP A 187 -14.10 -11.95 -7.46
CA ASP A 187 -14.62 -13.18 -6.86
C ASP A 187 -14.09 -14.42 -7.60
N GLN A 188 -13.75 -15.47 -6.85
CA GLN A 188 -13.43 -16.79 -7.38
C GLN A 188 -14.35 -17.82 -6.72
N ASP A 189 -15.16 -18.52 -7.52
CA ASP A 189 -16.09 -19.56 -7.04
C ASP A 189 -17.07 -19.11 -5.93
N GLY A 190 -17.48 -17.84 -5.91
CA GLY A 190 -18.34 -17.28 -4.87
C GLY A 190 -17.60 -16.86 -3.60
N HIS A 191 -16.27 -16.78 -3.65
CA HIS A 191 -15.42 -16.28 -2.59
C HIS A 191 -14.82 -14.92 -2.94
N ASN A 192 -15.16 -13.91 -2.15
CA ASN A 192 -14.59 -12.57 -2.23
C ASN A 192 -13.09 -12.58 -1.88
N ASN A 193 -12.30 -11.79 -2.61
CA ASN A 193 -10.86 -11.65 -2.42
C ASN A 193 -10.51 -10.18 -2.16
N TYR A 194 -10.16 -9.83 -0.93
CA TYR A 194 -9.84 -8.45 -0.57
C TYR A 194 -8.99 -8.36 0.69
N LEU A 195 -8.24 -7.27 0.81
CA LEU A 195 -7.45 -6.94 2.00
C LEU A 195 -7.68 -5.48 2.36
N HIS A 196 -8.20 -5.27 3.58
CA HIS A 196 -8.56 -3.99 4.12
C HIS A 196 -7.68 -3.67 5.34
N LEU A 197 -6.99 -2.53 5.26
CA LEU A 197 -6.03 -2.08 6.26
C LEU A 197 -6.39 -0.69 6.77
N ARG A 198 -6.21 -0.49 8.07
CA ARG A 198 -6.29 0.83 8.69
C ARG A 198 -5.02 1.15 9.45
N PHE A 199 -4.60 2.40 9.32
CA PHE A 199 -3.35 2.92 9.82
C PHE A 199 -3.57 3.99 10.88
N TYR A 200 -2.62 4.10 11.79
CA TYR A 200 -2.61 5.09 12.86
C TYR A 200 -1.18 5.57 13.07
N GLY A 201 -1.02 6.85 13.36
CA GLY A 201 0.28 7.43 13.65
C GLY A 201 0.08 8.77 14.33
N ASP A 202 1.03 9.15 15.15
CA ASP A 202 0.98 10.41 15.86
C ASP A 202 1.59 11.54 15.02
N GLN A 203 1.12 12.76 15.27
CA GLN A 203 1.81 14.00 14.92
C GLN A 203 2.26 14.07 13.45
N VAL A 204 1.31 14.35 12.57
CA VAL A 204 1.56 14.49 11.15
C VAL A 204 2.27 15.82 10.88
N TYR A 205 3.47 15.74 10.32
CA TYR A 205 4.16 16.90 9.75
C TYR A 205 3.99 16.88 8.23
N SER A 206 3.58 18.02 7.64
CA SER A 206 3.12 18.12 6.24
C SER A 206 1.80 17.37 5.96
N GLY A 207 1.33 17.39 4.72
CA GLY A 207 0.14 16.64 4.30
C GLY A 207 0.46 15.27 3.72
N PHE A 208 -0.58 14.57 3.24
CA PHE A 208 -0.48 13.40 2.38
C PHE A 208 -1.09 13.71 1.01
N ARG A 209 -0.38 13.31 -0.05
CA ARG A 209 -0.76 13.46 -1.45
C ARG A 209 -0.97 12.07 -2.05
N CYS A 210 -2.23 11.72 -2.18
CA CYS A 210 -2.64 10.39 -2.57
C CYS A 210 -2.55 10.16 -4.11
N CYS A 211 -3.01 11.12 -4.92
CA CYS A 211 -3.06 11.01 -6.40
C CYS A 211 -2.51 12.23 -7.13
N ARG A 212 -1.69 13.06 -6.46
CA ARG A 212 -1.20 14.30 -7.09
C ARG A 212 -0.12 13.98 -8.12
N ASP A 213 -0.40 14.34 -9.37
CA ASP A 213 0.60 14.55 -10.40
C ASP A 213 1.22 15.93 -10.16
N ASP A 214 2.38 15.98 -9.50
CA ASP A 214 3.13 17.22 -9.40
C ASP A 214 3.79 17.50 -10.75
N LYS A 215 3.03 18.04 -11.71
CA LYS A 215 3.51 18.40 -13.05
C LYS A 215 4.70 19.37 -13.01
N VAL A 216 4.87 20.10 -11.90
CA VAL A 216 5.99 21.03 -11.69
C VAL A 216 7.28 20.28 -11.36
N HIS A 217 7.18 19.10 -10.76
CA HIS A 217 8.33 18.31 -10.31
C HIS A 217 8.43 16.92 -10.96
N ASP A 218 7.58 16.60 -11.94
CA ASP A 218 7.43 15.27 -12.58
C ASP A 218 7.31 14.12 -11.57
N LYS A 219 6.68 14.40 -10.43
CA LYS A 219 6.43 13.40 -9.38
C LYS A 219 4.98 12.97 -9.45
N ASN A 220 4.77 11.70 -9.75
CA ASN A 220 3.44 11.11 -9.88
C ASN A 220 3.33 9.94 -8.90
N VAL A 221 2.74 10.21 -7.73
CA VAL A 221 2.56 9.22 -6.66
C VAL A 221 1.73 8.05 -7.15
N ARG A 222 0.67 8.33 -7.90
CA ARG A 222 -0.21 7.31 -8.45
C ARG A 222 0.57 6.40 -9.41
N ARG A 223 1.38 6.96 -10.30
CA ARG A 223 2.26 6.20 -11.21
C ARG A 223 3.23 5.31 -10.45
N ASP A 224 3.81 5.78 -9.35
CA ASP A 224 4.71 4.96 -8.52
C ASP A 224 3.96 3.76 -7.90
N VAL A 225 2.74 3.98 -7.38
CA VAL A 225 1.89 2.88 -6.87
C VAL A 225 1.49 1.92 -7.98
N ASP A 226 1.02 2.47 -9.09
CA ASP A 226 0.62 1.73 -10.28
C ASP A 226 1.77 0.84 -10.78
N GLN A 227 3.01 1.36 -10.83
CA GLN A 227 4.20 0.61 -11.21
C GLN A 227 4.57 -0.49 -10.22
N ALA A 228 4.39 -0.26 -8.91
CA ALA A 228 4.62 -1.29 -7.91
C ALA A 228 3.66 -2.48 -8.09
N VAL A 229 2.41 -2.21 -8.45
CA VAL A 229 1.39 -3.25 -8.67
C VAL A 229 1.53 -3.89 -10.07
N ASP A 230 2.04 -3.18 -11.07
CA ASP A 230 2.38 -3.73 -12.39
C ASP A 230 3.33 -4.93 -12.29
N GLY A 231 4.26 -4.88 -11.34
CA GLY A 231 5.21 -5.96 -11.09
C GLY A 231 4.57 -7.30 -10.72
N LEU A 232 3.29 -7.30 -10.32
CA LEU A 232 2.50 -8.49 -9.97
C LEU A 232 1.49 -8.87 -11.08
N GLY A 233 1.50 -8.16 -12.22
CA GLY A 233 0.44 -8.26 -13.20
C GLY A 233 0.34 -9.61 -13.91
N SER A 234 1.47 -10.29 -14.08
CA SER A 234 1.50 -11.62 -14.71
C SER A 234 0.91 -12.70 -13.80
N GLU A 235 1.23 -12.64 -12.52
CA GLU A 235 0.70 -13.52 -11.48
C GLU A 235 -0.79 -13.27 -11.27
N LEU A 236 -1.22 -12.01 -11.20
CA LEU A 236 -2.65 -11.65 -11.12
C LEU A 236 -3.42 -12.16 -12.35
N SER A 237 -2.89 -11.98 -13.55
CA SER A 237 -3.56 -12.48 -14.77
C SER A 237 -3.71 -14.00 -14.74
N SER A 238 -2.65 -14.70 -14.30
CA SER A 238 -2.63 -16.14 -14.20
C SER A 238 -3.62 -16.66 -13.16
N GLU A 239 -3.66 -16.05 -11.98
CA GLU A 239 -4.52 -16.45 -10.85
C GLU A 239 -6.02 -16.28 -11.18
N PHE A 240 -6.39 -15.21 -11.88
CA PHE A 240 -7.78 -14.87 -12.16
C PHE A 240 -8.24 -15.21 -13.60
N GLY A 241 -7.35 -15.75 -14.43
CA GLY A 241 -7.67 -16.16 -15.80
C GLY A 241 -8.16 -15.03 -16.71
N GLN A 242 -7.76 -13.79 -16.44
CA GLN A 242 -8.18 -12.60 -17.19
C GLN A 242 -7.03 -11.61 -17.42
N PRO A 243 -7.11 -10.74 -18.44
CA PRO A 243 -6.06 -9.76 -18.70
C PRO A 243 -5.83 -8.81 -17.53
N TYR A 244 -4.56 -8.56 -17.22
CA TYR A 244 -4.20 -7.61 -16.17
C TYR A 244 -4.72 -6.20 -16.45
N SER A 245 -5.30 -5.62 -15.41
CA SER A 245 -5.62 -4.19 -15.31
C SER A 245 -5.61 -3.80 -13.84
N ARG A 246 -5.33 -2.53 -13.55
CA ARG A 246 -5.40 -2.01 -12.18
C ARG A 246 -6.11 -0.67 -12.16
N LEU A 247 -6.64 -0.32 -11.01
CA LEU A 247 -7.23 0.98 -10.76
C LEU A 247 -6.87 1.43 -9.35
N THR A 248 -5.99 2.43 -9.28
CA THR A 248 -5.63 3.10 -8.02
C THR A 248 -6.45 4.37 -7.88
N MET A 249 -7.14 4.52 -6.74
CA MET A 249 -7.99 5.65 -6.41
C MET A 249 -7.75 6.14 -4.98
N CYS A 250 -8.13 7.39 -4.73
CA CYS A 250 -8.10 8.00 -3.40
C CYS A 250 -9.50 8.23 -2.90
N ILE A 251 -9.75 7.88 -1.64
CA ILE A 251 -11.06 8.01 -1.01
C ILE A 251 -11.04 9.03 0.13
N LEU A 252 -12.11 9.79 0.21
CA LEU A 252 -12.36 10.85 1.19
C LEU A 252 -13.41 10.41 2.21
N ASP A 253 -13.15 10.64 3.49
CA ASP A 253 -14.01 10.24 4.61
C ASP A 253 -14.38 8.75 4.60
N GLY A 254 -13.52 7.94 3.98
CA GLY A 254 -13.79 6.55 3.71
C GLY A 254 -15.06 6.33 2.91
N TRP A 255 -15.54 7.30 2.09
CA TRP A 255 -16.59 7.00 1.11
C TRP A 255 -16.74 7.79 -0.18
N ARG A 256 -16.17 9.00 -0.28
CA ARG A 256 -16.29 9.81 -1.49
C ARG A 256 -15.09 9.62 -2.40
N LEU A 257 -15.32 9.61 -3.71
CA LEU A 257 -14.22 9.79 -4.65
C LEU A 257 -13.77 11.25 -4.59
N CYS A 258 -12.48 11.48 -4.81
CA CYS A 258 -11.98 12.84 -4.91
C CYS A 258 -12.63 13.61 -6.08
N GLU A 259 -12.95 12.90 -7.17
CA GLU A 259 -13.62 13.43 -8.35
C GLU A 259 -15.04 13.94 -8.07
N ASP A 260 -15.74 13.35 -7.08
CA ASP A 260 -17.09 13.75 -6.69
C ASP A 260 -17.13 15.14 -6.04
N CYS A 261 -15.98 15.67 -5.63
CA CYS A 261 -15.87 16.92 -4.90
C CYS A 261 -15.65 18.14 -5.79
N GLY A 262 -15.89 18.00 -7.11
CA GLY A 262 -16.03 19.13 -8.05
C GLY A 262 -14.77 19.95 -8.30
N ALA A 263 -13.64 19.49 -7.78
CA ALA A 263 -12.36 20.14 -7.89
C ALA A 263 -11.29 19.06 -8.14
N PRO A 264 -10.14 19.37 -8.78
CA PRO A 264 -9.07 18.38 -8.89
C PRO A 264 -8.77 17.86 -7.48
N CYS A 265 -8.58 16.54 -7.35
CA CYS A 265 -8.45 15.78 -6.10
C CYS A 265 -7.57 16.46 -5.03
N ASP A 266 -6.68 17.33 -5.49
CA ASP A 266 -5.67 18.11 -4.79
C ASP A 266 -6.17 19.39 -4.08
N SER A 267 -7.37 19.88 -4.37
CA SER A 267 -7.85 21.19 -3.89
C SER A 267 -8.89 21.12 -2.77
N CYS A 268 -9.46 19.95 -2.51
CA CYS A 268 -10.49 19.80 -1.50
C CYS A 268 -9.95 19.99 -0.07
N GLY A 269 -8.65 19.78 0.21
CA GLY A 269 -8.22 19.63 1.61
C GLY A 269 -8.90 18.42 2.25
N THR A 270 -8.73 18.09 3.54
CA THR A 270 -9.21 16.81 4.14
C THR A 270 -10.73 16.61 4.11
N THR A 271 -11.48 17.58 3.62
CA THR A 271 -12.94 17.60 3.54
C THR A 271 -13.34 18.08 2.15
N CYS A 272 -14.42 17.57 1.55
CA CYS A 272 -14.93 18.22 0.34
C CYS A 272 -15.42 19.63 0.65
N PRO A 273 -15.14 20.65 -0.19
CA PRO A 273 -15.76 21.96 -0.01
C PRO A 273 -17.28 21.77 0.01
N ALA A 274 -17.95 22.38 1.00
CA ALA A 274 -19.40 22.26 1.13
C ALA A 274 -20.04 22.73 -0.18
N SER A 275 -20.76 21.80 -0.82
CA SER A 275 -21.61 22.04 -2.00
C SER A 275 -22.76 22.98 -1.66
#